data_AF-A0A843D920-F1
#
_entry.id   AF-A0A843D920-F1
#
_cell.length_a   1.000
_cell.length_b   1.000
_cell.length_c   1.000
_cell.angle_alpha   90.00
_cell.angle_beta   90.00
_cell.angle_gamma   90.00
#
_symmetry.space_group_name_H-M   'P 1'
#
loop_
_entity.id
_entity.type
_entity.pdbx_description
1 polymer ?
#
loop_
_entity_poly.entity_id
_entity_poly.type
_entity_poly.pdbx_seq_one_letter_code
_entity_poly.pdbx_strand_id
1 'polypeptide(L)'
;MSRTDILTEIKQAEAEADAKVAQAEDAQKAALADARRDSVKKIQDAEAQMRSSYESAVAAEKDKLAAEHEAKLVTGRTEADNIDASSKAKKGEAKEFLKNEVERILNVSA
;
A
#
# COMPACT_ATOMS: atom_id res chain seq x y z
N MET A 1 -6.91 77.26 -17.99
CA MET A 1 -6.33 76.51 -16.86
C MET A 1 -5.08 77.23 -16.39
N SER A 2 -4.94 77.43 -15.08
CA SER A 2 -3.72 77.96 -14.49
C SER A 2 -2.67 76.85 -14.39
N ARG A 3 -1.39 77.20 -14.45
CA ARG A 3 -0.26 76.28 -14.21
C ARG A 3 -0.37 75.59 -12.84
N THR A 4 -1.01 76.25 -11.87
CA THR A 4 -1.26 75.72 -10.53
C THR A 4 -2.32 74.61 -10.53
N ASP A 5 -3.36 74.73 -11.35
CA ASP A 5 -4.43 73.73 -11.45
C ASP A 5 -3.87 72.42 -12.00
N ILE A 6 -3.06 72.53 -13.07
CA ILE A 6 -2.38 71.39 -13.70
C ILE A 6 -1.44 70.68 -12.72
N LEU A 7 -0.66 71.43 -11.92
CA LEU A 7 0.22 70.83 -10.91
C LEU A 7 -0.55 70.13 -9.78
N THR A 8 -1.75 70.62 -9.46
CA THR A 8 -2.61 70.01 -8.44
C THR A 8 -3.20 68.69 -8.97
N GLU A 9 -3.68 68.68 -10.21
CA GLU A 9 -4.15 67.46 -10.88
C GLU A 9 -3.04 66.41 -11.01
N ILE A 10 -1.81 66.81 -11.38
CA ILE A 10 -0.68 65.89 -11.47
C ILE A 10 -0.39 65.23 -10.12
N LYS A 11 -0.31 66.00 -9.03
CA LYS A 11 -0.08 65.44 -7.69
C LYS A 11 -1.18 64.49 -7.24
N GLN A 12 -2.42 64.80 -7.60
CA GLN A 12 -3.57 63.98 -7.25
C GLN A 12 -3.56 62.67 -8.05
N ALA A 13 -3.21 62.72 -9.33
CA ALA A 13 -3.01 61.55 -10.17
C ALA A 13 -1.82 60.69 -9.71
N GLU A 14 -0.73 61.29 -9.25
CA GLU A 14 0.42 60.58 -8.64
C GLU A 14 -0.01 59.83 -7.37
N ALA A 15 -0.71 60.49 -6.46
CA ALA A 15 -1.20 59.86 -5.23
C ALA A 15 -2.19 58.71 -5.52
N GLU A 16 -3.07 58.87 -6.51
CA GLU A 16 -3.99 57.81 -6.94
C GLU A 16 -3.26 56.63 -7.60
N ALA A 17 -2.20 56.90 -8.37
CA ALA A 17 -1.38 55.87 -8.98
C ALA A 17 -0.63 55.07 -7.91
N ASP A 18 -0.01 55.74 -6.94
CA ASP A 18 0.70 55.10 -5.83
C ASP A 18 -0.25 54.23 -4.99
N ALA A 19 -1.46 54.73 -4.71
CA ALA A 19 -2.48 53.96 -3.98
C ALA A 19 -2.91 52.71 -4.76
N LYS A 20 -3.08 52.80 -6.09
CA LYS A 20 -3.41 51.64 -6.94
C LYS A 20 -2.29 50.62 -6.96
N VAL A 21 -1.02 51.06 -7.02
CA VAL A 21 0.14 50.15 -6.99
C VAL A 21 0.19 49.41 -5.65
N ALA A 22 0.06 50.12 -4.53
CA ALA A 22 0.06 49.50 -3.20
C ALA A 22 -1.07 48.46 -3.05
N GLN A 23 -2.28 48.79 -3.51
CA GLN A 23 -3.42 47.87 -3.49
C GLN A 23 -3.16 46.62 -4.36
N ALA A 24 -2.55 46.80 -5.53
CA ALA A 24 -2.22 45.69 -6.43
C ALA A 24 -1.16 44.75 -5.84
N GLU A 25 -0.14 45.30 -5.18
CA GLU A 25 0.90 44.52 -4.49
C GLU A 25 0.31 43.70 -3.33
N ASP A 26 -0.58 44.28 -2.54
CA ASP A 26 -1.21 43.57 -1.43
C ASP A 26 -2.17 42.48 -1.93
N ALA A 27 -2.93 42.76 -2.98
CA ALA A 27 -3.76 41.76 -3.65
C ALA A 27 -2.92 40.61 -4.24
N GLN A 28 -1.76 40.93 -4.82
CA GLN A 28 -0.83 39.92 -5.34
C GLN A 28 -0.29 39.02 -4.22
N LYS A 29 0.11 39.62 -3.09
CA LYS A 29 0.60 38.85 -1.92
C LYS A 29 -0.48 37.93 -1.37
N ALA A 30 -1.72 38.41 -1.25
CA ALA A 30 -2.84 37.62 -0.80
C ALA A 30 -3.12 36.44 -1.75
N ALA A 31 -3.23 36.72 -3.06
CA ALA A 31 -3.45 35.68 -4.06
C ALA A 31 -2.33 34.62 -4.07
N LEU A 32 -1.08 35.03 -3.87
CA LEU A 32 0.05 34.10 -3.78
C LEU A 32 -0.04 33.23 -2.51
N ALA A 33 -0.42 33.82 -1.38
CA ALA A 33 -0.60 33.08 -0.13
C ALA A 33 -1.72 32.05 -0.25
N ASP A 34 -2.86 32.42 -0.84
CA ASP A 34 -3.99 31.53 -1.08
C ASP A 34 -3.61 30.41 -2.05
N ALA A 35 -2.94 30.72 -3.17
CA ALA A 35 -2.47 29.72 -4.12
C ALA A 35 -1.49 28.71 -3.48
N ARG A 36 -0.60 29.19 -2.59
CA ARG A 36 0.30 28.31 -1.82
C ARG A 36 -0.48 27.40 -0.89
N ARG A 37 -1.49 27.94 -0.18
CA ARG A 37 -2.33 27.17 0.73
C ARG A 37 -3.13 26.09 0.00
N ASP A 38 -3.72 26.45 -1.13
CA ASP A 38 -4.48 25.53 -1.98
C ASP A 38 -3.60 24.43 -2.56
N SER A 39 -2.38 24.77 -2.98
CA SER A 39 -1.41 23.80 -3.46
C SER A 39 -1.04 22.78 -2.38
N VAL A 40 -0.71 23.25 -1.17
CA VAL A 40 -0.41 22.38 -0.02
C VAL A 40 -1.61 21.49 0.31
N LYS A 41 -2.82 22.05 0.33
CA LYS A 41 -4.04 21.29 0.61
C LYS A 41 -4.26 20.19 -0.42
N LYS A 42 -4.11 20.48 -1.72
CA LYS A 42 -4.22 19.48 -2.80
C LYS A 42 -3.21 18.34 -2.63
N ILE A 43 -1.98 18.64 -2.24
CA ILE A 43 -0.95 17.62 -1.99
C ILE A 43 -1.36 16.76 -0.79
N GLN A 44 -1.77 17.37 0.32
CA GLN A 44 -2.19 16.65 1.52
C GLN A 44 -3.41 15.75 1.26
N ASP A 45 -4.41 16.25 0.52
CA ASP A 45 -5.60 15.49 0.16
C ASP A 45 -5.24 14.30 -0.74
N ALA A 46 -4.34 14.49 -1.71
CA ALA A 46 -3.85 13.42 -2.57
C ALA A 46 -3.04 12.36 -1.78
N GLU A 47 -2.16 12.79 -0.88
CA GLU A 47 -1.40 11.89 -0.01
C GLU A 47 -2.31 11.08 0.92
N ALA A 48 -3.34 11.71 1.49
CA ALA A 48 -4.32 11.02 2.34
C ALA A 48 -5.11 9.96 1.54
N GLN A 49 -5.53 10.30 0.32
CA GLN A 49 -6.21 9.36 -0.56
C GLN A 49 -5.31 8.18 -0.96
N MET A 50 -4.04 8.46 -1.31
CA MET A 50 -3.06 7.43 -1.63
C MET A 50 -2.76 6.51 -0.45
N ARG A 51 -2.66 7.08 0.76
CA ARG A 51 -2.45 6.29 1.98
C ARG A 51 -3.64 5.38 2.26
N SER A 52 -4.86 5.92 2.17
CA SER A 52 -6.08 5.14 2.39
C SER A 52 -6.24 4.00 1.38
N SER A 53 -5.95 4.24 0.10
CA SER A 53 -6.01 3.19 -0.93
C SER A 53 -4.93 2.13 -0.73
N TYR A 54 -3.70 2.54 -0.38
CA TYR A 54 -2.61 1.63 -0.06
C TYR A 54 -2.93 0.74 1.15
N GLU A 55 -3.40 1.33 2.25
CA GLU A 55 -3.76 0.59 3.46
C GLU A 55 -4.88 -0.43 3.18
N SER A 56 -5.88 -0.04 2.40
CA SER A 56 -6.97 -0.92 1.99
C SER A 56 -6.48 -2.09 1.13
N ALA A 57 -5.59 -1.83 0.16
CA ALA A 57 -5.01 -2.87 -0.68
C ALA A 57 -4.13 -3.83 0.14
N VAL A 58 -3.33 -3.32 1.07
CA VAL A 58 -2.51 -4.14 1.96
C VAL A 58 -3.39 -5.01 2.87
N ALA A 59 -4.49 -4.48 3.40
CA ALA A 59 -5.43 -5.25 4.20
C ALA A 59 -6.06 -6.40 3.38
N ALA A 60 -6.53 -6.10 2.17
CA ALA A 60 -7.10 -7.11 1.28
C ALA A 60 -6.09 -8.22 0.91
N GLU A 61 -4.84 -7.87 0.61
CA GLU A 61 -3.79 -8.86 0.34
C GLU A 61 -3.41 -9.67 1.58
N LYS A 62 -3.45 -9.08 2.78
CA LYS A 62 -3.25 -9.83 4.04
C LYS A 62 -4.35 -10.86 4.26
N ASP A 63 -5.61 -10.49 4.04
CA ASP A 63 -6.74 -11.40 4.19
C ASP A 63 -6.66 -12.55 3.17
N LYS A 64 -6.30 -12.22 1.93
CA LYS A 64 -6.06 -13.22 0.89
C LYS A 64 -4.91 -14.16 1.25
N LEU A 65 -3.78 -13.62 1.72
CA LEU A 65 -2.63 -14.41 2.15
C LEU A 65 -2.99 -15.35 3.31
N ALA A 66 -3.78 -14.87 4.28
CA ALA A 66 -4.26 -15.70 5.39
C ALA A 66 -5.15 -16.85 4.89
N ALA A 67 -6.06 -16.58 3.96
CA ALA A 67 -6.91 -17.61 3.35
C ALA A 67 -6.09 -18.65 2.56
N GLU A 68 -5.14 -18.21 1.74
CA GLU A 68 -4.24 -19.11 1.00
C GLU A 68 -3.36 -19.95 1.93
N HIS A 69 -2.88 -19.35 3.03
CA HIS A 69 -2.09 -20.05 4.03
C HIS A 69 -2.90 -21.16 4.71
N GLU A 70 -4.12 -20.87 5.16
CA GLU A 70 -4.98 -21.88 5.78
C GLU A 70 -5.32 -23.00 4.79
N ALA A 71 -5.64 -22.66 3.54
CA ALA A 71 -5.89 -23.65 2.49
C ALA A 71 -4.68 -24.59 2.30
N LYS A 72 -3.46 -24.04 2.26
CA LYS A 72 -2.23 -24.85 2.16
C LYS A 72 -1.99 -25.72 3.39
N LEU A 73 -2.29 -25.23 4.59
CA LEU A 73 -2.17 -26.04 5.81
C LEU A 73 -3.15 -27.22 5.81
N VAL A 74 -4.39 -27.00 5.37
CA VAL A 74 -5.39 -28.07 5.24
C VAL A 74 -4.94 -29.14 4.23
N THR A 75 -4.45 -28.71 3.06
CA THR A 75 -3.89 -29.64 2.07
C THR A 75 -2.71 -30.43 2.65
N GLY A 76 -1.76 -29.74 3.28
CA GLY A 76 -0.58 -30.38 3.88
C GLY A 76 -0.93 -31.39 4.98
N ARG A 77 -1.92 -31.09 5.84
CA ARG A 77 -2.43 -32.04 6.83
C ARG A 77 -3.05 -33.27 6.17
N THR A 78 -3.88 -33.07 5.15
CA THR A 78 -4.53 -34.16 4.43
C THR A 78 -3.52 -35.08 3.74
N GLU A 79 -2.49 -34.50 3.11
CA GLU A 79 -1.39 -35.27 2.51
C GLU A 79 -0.59 -36.04 3.56
N ALA A 80 -0.29 -35.42 4.71
CA ALA A 80 0.41 -36.10 5.81
C ALA A 80 -0.38 -37.29 6.36
N ASP A 81 -1.69 -37.12 6.57
CA ASP A 81 -2.58 -38.20 7.04
C ASP A 81 -2.62 -39.36 6.02
N ASN A 82 -2.68 -39.05 4.72
CA ASN A 82 -2.63 -40.06 3.67
C ASN A 82 -1.30 -40.83 3.65
N ILE A 83 -0.17 -40.13 3.82
CA ILE A 83 1.15 -40.76 3.90
C ILE A 83 1.25 -41.67 5.12
N ASP A 84 0.78 -41.22 6.28
CA ASP A 84 0.80 -41.99 7.52
C ASP A 84 -0.06 -43.27 7.39
N ALA A 85 -1.28 -43.15 6.85
CA ALA A 85 -2.15 -44.28 6.58
C ALA A 85 -1.51 -45.30 5.61
N SER A 86 -0.98 -44.83 4.49
CA SER A 86 -0.28 -45.67 3.50
C SER A 86 0.95 -46.36 4.10
N SER A 87 1.73 -45.62 4.91
CA SER A 87 2.92 -46.15 5.58
C SER A 87 2.56 -47.22 6.62
N LYS A 88 1.50 -47.02 7.40
CA LYS A 88 0.98 -48.01 8.35
C LYS A 88 0.56 -49.31 7.67
N ALA A 89 -0.13 -49.21 6.54
CA ALA A 89 -0.53 -50.39 5.75
C ALA A 89 0.71 -51.16 5.25
N LYS A 90 1.64 -50.47 4.58
CA LYS A 90 2.85 -51.07 4.02
C LYS A 90 3.83 -51.62 5.05
N LYS A 91 3.80 -51.11 6.29
CA LYS A 91 4.64 -51.62 7.38
C LYS A 91 4.34 -53.09 7.69
N GLY A 92 3.08 -53.50 7.60
CA GLY A 92 2.67 -54.89 7.76
C GLY A 92 3.27 -55.77 6.67
N GLU A 93 3.07 -55.37 5.41
CA GLU A 93 3.60 -56.06 4.23
C GLU A 93 5.13 -56.17 4.26
N ALA A 94 5.82 -55.07 4.61
CA ALA A 94 7.27 -55.07 4.72
C ALA A 94 7.77 -56.02 5.82
N LYS A 95 7.07 -56.08 6.97
CA LYS A 95 7.42 -57.01 8.05
C LYS A 95 7.23 -58.47 7.64
N GLU A 96 6.13 -58.76 6.94
CA GLU A 96 5.84 -60.11 6.44
C GLU A 96 6.84 -60.54 5.37
N PHE A 97 7.15 -59.66 4.41
CA PHE A 97 8.19 -59.89 3.42
C PHE A 97 9.54 -60.22 4.06
N LEU A 98 9.99 -59.41 5.03
CA LEU A 98 11.24 -59.64 5.74
C LEU A 98 11.23 -60.96 6.50
N LYS A 99 10.12 -61.32 7.15
CA LYS A 99 9.97 -62.59 7.86
C LYS A 99 10.11 -63.78 6.90
N ASN A 100 9.38 -63.75 5.79
CA ASN A 100 9.40 -64.82 4.79
C ASN A 100 10.79 -64.99 4.17
N GLU A 101 11.49 -63.87 3.90
CA GLU A 101 12.85 -63.91 3.35
C GLU A 101 13.85 -64.53 4.33
N VAL A 102 13.75 -64.21 5.62
CA VAL A 102 14.57 -64.82 6.67
C VAL A 102 14.27 -66.31 6.81
N GLU A 103 13.00 -66.71 6.85
CA GLU A 103 12.61 -68.13 6.91
C GLU A 103 13.11 -68.93 5.71
N ARG A 104 13.07 -68.33 4.51
CA ARG A 104 13.63 -68.94 3.29
C ARG A 104 15.13 -69.19 3.42
N ILE A 105 15.89 -68.22 3.93
CA ILE A 105 17.33 -68.36 4.13
C ILE A 105 17.63 -69.48 5.15
N LEU A 106 16.89 -69.51 6.27
CA LEU A 106 17.09 -70.53 7.31
C LEU A 106 16.73 -71.94 6.82
N ASN A 107 15.66 -72.11 6.05
CA ASN A 107 15.25 -73.40 5.50
C ASN A 107 16.18 -73.93 4.40
N VAL A 108 16.91 -73.06 3.69
CA VAL A 108 17.95 -73.47 2.73
C VAL A 108 19.27 -73.83 3.44
N SER A 109 19.42 -73.43 4.71
CA SER A 109 20.62 -73.64 5.52
C SER A 109 20.53 -74.85 6.48
N ALA A 110 19.40 -75.56 6.50
CA ALA A 110 19.10 -76.73 7.31
C ALA A 110 19.04 -78.00 6.43
#